data_AF-A0A960PUQ9-F1
#
_entry.id   AF-A0A960PUQ9-F1
#
_cell.length_a   1.000
_cell.length_b   1.000
_cell.length_c   1.000
_cell.angle_alpha   90.00
_cell.angle_beta   90.00
_cell.angle_gamma   90.00
#
_symmetry.space_group_name_H-M   'P 1'
#
loop_
_entity.id
_entity.type
_entity.pdbx_description
1 polymer ?
#
loop_
_entity_poly.entity_id
_entity_poly.type
_entity_poly.pdbx_seq_one_letter_code
_entity_poly.pdbx_strand_id
1 'polypeptide(L)' 'KRKGTVDDMAGACLFLLSDDAAWITGQILDVDGGQIFRS' A
#
# COMPACT_ATOMS: atom_id res chain seq x y z
N LYS A 1 4.15 12.37 -12.35
CA LYS A 1 4.02 10.93 -11.99
C LYS A 1 5.39 10.48 -11.47
N ARG A 2 5.50 9.99 -10.24
CA ARG A 2 6.77 9.46 -9.67
C ARG A 2 6.80 7.95 -9.86
N LYS A 3 7.96 7.36 -10.15
CA LYS A 3 8.13 5.90 -10.08
C LYS A 3 8.13 5.47 -8.61
N GLY A 4 7.37 4.42 -8.30
CA GLY A 4 7.44 3.79 -6.99
C GLY A 4 8.85 3.29 -6.69
N THR A 5 9.20 3.27 -5.41
CA THR A 5 10.44 2.70 -4.90
C THR A 5 10.13 1.51 -4.01
N VAL A 6 11.17 0.74 -3.64
CA VAL A 6 11.01 -0.38 -2.70
C VAL A 6 10.51 0.09 -1.32
N ASP A 7 10.84 1.32 -0.93
CA ASP A 7 10.41 1.90 0.35
C ASP A 7 8.90 2.14 0.40
N ASP A 8 8.26 2.43 -0.74
CA ASP A 8 6.80 2.59 -0.81
C ASP A 8 6.10 1.27 -0.45
N MET A 9 6.62 0.14 -0.95
CA MET A 9 6.11 -1.19 -0.63
C MET A 9 6.44 -1.57 0.82
N ALA A 10 7.66 -1.30 1.28
CA ALA A 10 8.06 -1.59 2.66
C ALA A 10 7.20 -0.83 3.67
N GLY A 11 6.90 0.45 3.40
CA GLY A 11 6.00 1.26 4.24
C GLY A 11 4.59 0.69 4.31
N ALA A 12 4.03 0.25 3.18
CA ALA A 12 2.72 -0.40 3.17
C ALA A 12 2.70 -1.71 3.95
N CYS A 13 3.74 -2.54 3.83
CA CYS A 13 3.89 -3.75 4.64
C CYS A 13 4.00 -3.43 6.14
N LEU A 14 4.81 -2.44 6.51
CA LEU A 14 4.97 -2.02 7.91
C LEU A 14 3.64 -1.54 8.51
N PHE A 15 2.83 -0.80 7.76
CA PHE A 15 1.48 -0.40 8.19
C PHE A 15 0.58 -1.63 8.39
N LEU A 16 0.52 -2.55 7.42
CA LEU A 16 -0.33 -3.75 7.54
C LEU A 16 0.09 -4.68 8.69
N LEU A 17 1.36 -4.62 9.11
CA LEU A 17 1.89 -5.38 10.23
C LEU A 17 1.81 -4.63 11.57
N SER A 18 1.35 -3.37 11.59
CA SER A 18 1.22 -2.59 12.81
C SER A 18 -0.15 -2.76 13.48
N ASP A 19 -0.24 -2.31 14.74
CA ASP A 19 -1.49 -2.29 15.49
C ASP A 19 -2.55 -1.36 14.86
N ASP A 20 -2.13 -0.37 14.07
CA ASP A 20 -3.05 0.55 13.38
C ASP A 20 -3.90 -0.16 12.31
N ALA A 21 -3.44 -1.30 11.81
CA ALA A 21 -4.15 -2.13 10.85
C ALA A 21 -4.90 -3.31 11.48
N ALA A 22 -5.00 -3.38 12.82
CA ALA A 22 -5.50 -4.57 13.54
C ALA A 22 -6.90 -5.06 13.14
N TRP A 23 -7.74 -4.19 12.57
CA TRP A 23 -9.09 -4.53 12.10
C TRP A 23 -9.21 -4.72 10.58
N ILE A 24 -8.09 -4.67 9.85
CA ILE A 24 -8.06 -4.81 8.40
C ILE A 24 -7.72 -6.26 8.05
N THR A 25 -8.65 -6.96 7.40
CA THR A 25 -8.43 -8.32 6.90
C THR A 25 -9.16 -8.57 5.58
N GLY A 26 -8.64 -9.50 4.77
CA GLY A 26 -9.23 -9.88 3.48
C GLY A 26 -9.23 -8.78 2.42
N GLN A 27 -8.48 -7.69 2.60
CA GLN A 27 -8.41 -6.58 1.67
C GLN A 27 -7.16 -6.65 0.79
N ILE A 28 -7.29 -6.14 -0.45
CA ILE A 28 -6.17 -5.89 -1.35
C ILE A 28 -5.88 -4.38 -1.29
N LEU A 29 -4.64 -4.00 -0.98
CA LEU A 29 -4.21 -2.60 -0.93
C LEU A 29 -3.30 -2.30 -2.12
N ASP A 30 -3.79 -1.49 -3.06
CA ASP A 30 -3.00 -1.05 -4.21
C ASP A 30 -2.00 0.05 -3.82
N VAL A 31 -0.72 -0.21 -4.09
CA VAL A 31 0.40 0.73 -3.83
C VAL A 31 1.09 1.09 -5.15
N ASP A 32 0.34 1.71 -6.05
CA ASP A 32 0.76 1.88 -7.45
C ASP A 32 0.98 3.35 -7.87
N GLY A 33 0.71 4.30 -6.96
CA GLY A 33 0.74 5.73 -7.25
C GLY A 33 -0.46 6.23 -8.07
N GLY A 34 -1.60 5.51 -8.02
CA GLY A 34 -2.86 5.85 -8.68
C GLY A 34 -2.91 5.47 -10.15
N GLN A 35 -2.35 4.31 -10.53
CA GLN A 35 -2.33 3.84 -11.92
C GLN A 35 -3.59 3.08 -12.30
N ILE A 36 -4.11 2.23 -11.41
CA ILE A 36 -5.31 1.42 -11.64
C ILE A 36 -6.56 2.31 -11.81
N PHE A 37 -6.65 3.42 -11.08
CA PHE A 37 -7.81 4.33 -11.08
C PHE A 37 -7.77 5.42 -12.17
N ARG A 38 -6.69 5.51 -12.95
CA ARG A 38 -6.54 6.47 -14.05
C ARG A 38 -6.24 5.70 -15.34
N SER A 39 -7.30 5.15 -15.93
CA SER A 39 -7.31 4.78 -17.36
C SER A 39 -7.34 6.03 -18.23
#